data_AF-A0A917D585-F1
#
_entry.id   AF-A0A917D585-F1
#
_cell.length_a   1.000
_cell.length_b   1.000
_cell.length_c   1.000
_cell.angle_alpha   90.00
_cell.angle_beta   90.00
_cell.angle_gamma   90.00
#
_symmetry.space_group_name_H-M   'P 1'
#
loop_
_entity.id
_entity.type
_entity.pdbx_description
1 polymer ?
#
loop_
_entity_poly.entity_id
_entity_poly.type
_entity_poly.pdbx_seq_one_letter_code
_entity_poly.pdbx_strand_id
1 'polypeptide(L)'
;MNFRWSMMKKMAAVLGIVLILAGCSASSSAAELPLDEQEVKSLMAEKMKVQDWQFSQKEDQFIFSSNPSDTGANGTTYGVNANTGTVYDETSGMPLTNLVMKAASGFTDIQDGNKYLAQLVELSQAILDDNGLVAASENWIQGGYKDGFLYGDVTKDEQAMSIKFDVFTKEWSEIKGGE
;
A
#
# COMPACT_ATOMS: atom_id res chain seq x y z
N MET A 1 -43.94 -12.98 72.95
CA MET A 1 -44.06 -13.91 71.81
C MET A 1 -42.74 -13.94 71.05
N ASN A 2 -42.18 -15.15 70.91
CA ASN A 2 -41.18 -15.65 69.94
C ASN A 2 -39.79 -14.96 69.95
N PHE A 3 -38.73 -15.50 70.58
CA PHE A 3 -38.01 -16.78 70.38
C PHE A 3 -37.48 -16.95 68.94
N ARG A 4 -36.16 -16.77 68.72
CA ARG A 4 -35.25 -17.88 68.39
C ARG A 4 -33.81 -17.44 68.07
N TRP A 5 -32.94 -18.38 68.43
CA TRP A 5 -31.49 -18.41 68.50
C TRP A 5 -30.94 -19.23 67.30
N SER A 6 -29.61 -19.32 67.20
CA SER A 6 -28.81 -20.25 66.36
C SER A 6 -28.60 -19.81 64.90
N MET A 7 -27.41 -19.36 64.48
CA MET A 7 -26.11 -20.06 64.41
C MET A 7 -26.11 -21.24 63.41
N MET A 8 -25.23 -21.14 62.40
CA MET A 8 -24.52 -22.17 61.60
C MET A 8 -24.49 -21.77 60.11
N LYS A 9 -23.35 -21.28 59.59
CA LYS A 9 -22.31 -22.07 58.87
C LYS A 9 -22.89 -23.03 57.81
N LYS A 10 -22.62 -22.72 56.53
CA LYS A 10 -22.26 -23.62 55.42
C LYS A 10 -21.97 -22.77 54.16
N MET A 11 -20.73 -22.80 53.68
CA MET A 11 -20.34 -23.38 52.37
C MET A 11 -20.91 -22.59 51.16
N ALA A 12 -20.07 -21.78 50.51
CA ALA A 12 -19.24 -22.16 49.36
C ALA A 12 -20.02 -22.08 48.03
N ALA A 13 -19.69 -21.07 47.22
CA ALA A 13 -19.80 -21.11 45.76
C ALA A 13 -18.87 -20.04 45.19
N VAL A 14 -17.64 -20.47 44.89
CA VAL A 14 -16.73 -19.81 43.95
C VAL A 14 -17.27 -20.08 42.54
N LEU A 15 -17.59 -19.03 41.81
CA LEU A 15 -17.72 -18.98 40.35
C LEU A 15 -17.41 -17.51 40.01
N GLY A 16 -16.24 -17.15 39.50
CA GLY A 16 -15.57 -17.76 38.37
C GLY A 16 -16.00 -17.06 37.09
N ILE A 17 -15.78 -15.75 37.00
CA ILE A 17 -15.83 -15.03 35.71
C ILE A 17 -14.39 -14.62 35.41
N VAL A 18 -13.67 -15.54 34.78
CA VAL A 18 -12.49 -15.21 33.98
C VAL A 18 -13.06 -14.53 32.73
N LEU A 19 -13.00 -13.21 32.68
CA LEU A 19 -13.16 -12.49 31.42
C LEU A 19 -11.98 -12.89 30.55
N ILE A 20 -12.23 -13.85 29.67
CA ILE A 20 -11.34 -14.20 28.56
C ILE A 20 -11.24 -12.92 27.73
N LEU A 21 -10.15 -12.18 27.91
CA LEU A 21 -9.60 -11.34 26.87
C LEU A 21 -9.37 -12.29 25.70
N ALA A 22 -10.34 -12.36 24.79
CA ALA A 22 -10.11 -12.84 23.45
C ALA A 22 -9.15 -11.82 22.83
N GLY A 23 -7.87 -12.00 23.13
CA GLY A 23 -6.81 -11.53 22.27
C GLY A 23 -7.06 -12.23 20.95
N CYS A 24 -7.74 -11.55 20.04
CA CYS A 24 -7.45 -11.71 18.63
C CYS A 24 -6.00 -11.29 18.46
N SER A 25 -5.07 -12.18 18.83
CA SER A 25 -3.79 -12.26 18.17
C SER A 25 -4.14 -12.66 16.75
N ALA A 26 -4.53 -11.66 15.94
CA ALA A 26 -4.44 -11.77 14.51
C ALA A 26 -2.96 -12.04 14.26
N SER A 27 -2.63 -13.31 14.15
CA SER A 27 -1.40 -13.76 13.53
C SER A 27 -1.42 -13.11 12.16
N SER A 28 -0.77 -11.95 12.05
CA SER A 28 -0.47 -11.33 10.76
C SER A 28 0.43 -12.32 10.05
N SER A 29 -0.19 -13.24 9.29
CA SER A 29 0.52 -13.84 8.17
C SER A 29 0.93 -12.65 7.30
N ALA A 30 2.19 -12.61 6.90
CA ALA A 30 2.59 -11.69 5.86
C ALA A 30 1.67 -11.97 4.67
N ALA A 31 0.98 -10.95 4.16
CA ALA A 31 0.14 -11.12 2.99
C ALA A 31 1.03 -11.60 1.82
N GLU A 32 0.56 -12.59 1.07
CA GLU A 32 1.27 -13.13 -0.08
C GLU A 32 0.69 -12.51 -1.36
N LEU A 33 1.54 -12.23 -2.34
CA LEU A 33 1.11 -11.69 -3.64
C LEU A 33 0.65 -12.83 -4.56
N PRO A 34 -0.36 -12.63 -5.43
CA PRO A 34 -1.17 -11.41 -5.54
C PRO A 34 -2.18 -11.28 -4.39
N LEU A 35 -2.44 -10.05 -3.96
CA LEU A 35 -3.41 -9.77 -2.90
C LEU A 35 -4.84 -10.00 -3.37
N ASP A 36 -5.66 -10.60 -2.52
CA ASP A 36 -7.10 -10.66 -2.76
C ASP A 36 -7.83 -9.36 -2.32
N GLU A 37 -9.12 -9.26 -2.65
CA GLU A 37 -9.93 -8.08 -2.30
C GLU A 37 -9.95 -7.79 -0.79
N GLN A 38 -10.03 -8.83 0.05
CA GLN A 38 -10.13 -8.67 1.49
C GLN A 38 -8.80 -8.17 2.07
N GLU A 39 -7.69 -8.73 1.61
CA GLU A 39 -6.34 -8.30 1.96
C GLU A 39 -6.10 -6.84 1.54
N VAL A 40 -6.45 -6.48 0.30
CA VAL A 40 -6.32 -5.11 -0.20
C VAL A 40 -7.13 -4.13 0.65
N LYS A 41 -8.40 -4.42 0.92
CA LYS A 41 -9.24 -3.56 1.78
C LYS A 41 -8.65 -3.40 3.17
N SER A 42 -8.20 -4.49 3.79
CA SER A 42 -7.62 -4.46 5.13
C SER A 42 -6.33 -3.64 5.16
N LEU A 43 -5.41 -3.88 4.23
CA LEU A 43 -4.11 -3.21 4.18
C LEU A 43 -4.24 -1.73 3.79
N MET A 44 -5.15 -1.38 2.87
CA MET A 44 -5.46 0.01 2.53
C MET A 44 -6.05 0.77 3.72
N ALA A 45 -6.99 0.17 4.45
CA ALA A 45 -7.52 0.78 5.68
C ALA A 45 -6.42 0.98 6.74
N GLU A 46 -5.55 -0.01 6.92
CA GLU A 46 -4.47 0.05 7.92
C GLU A 46 -3.40 1.07 7.55
N LYS A 47 -2.88 1.03 6.32
CA LYS A 47 -1.70 1.79 5.89
C LYS A 47 -2.05 3.15 5.29
N MET A 48 -3.13 3.23 4.53
CA MET A 48 -3.54 4.45 3.81
C MET A 48 -4.71 5.20 4.49
N LYS A 49 -5.30 4.62 5.54
CA LYS A 49 -6.40 5.22 6.32
C LYS A 49 -7.64 5.53 5.46
N VAL A 50 -7.95 4.67 4.50
CA VAL A 50 -9.06 4.83 3.55
C VAL A 50 -10.33 4.04 3.93
N GLN A 51 -10.52 3.68 5.21
CA GLN A 51 -11.61 2.79 5.63
C GLN A 51 -13.04 3.26 5.25
N ASP A 52 -13.23 4.56 5.06
CA ASP A 52 -14.52 5.17 4.70
C ASP A 52 -14.61 5.59 3.22
N TRP A 53 -13.64 5.18 2.39
CA TRP A 53 -13.61 5.48 0.96
C TRP A 53 -14.50 4.50 0.18
N GLN A 54 -14.98 4.94 -0.98
CA GLN A 54 -15.67 4.06 -1.90
C GLN A 54 -14.69 3.06 -2.51
N PHE A 55 -15.11 1.81 -2.64
CA PHE A 55 -14.32 0.74 -3.24
C PHE A 55 -14.97 0.25 -4.53
N SER A 56 -14.16 0.02 -5.55
CA SER A 56 -14.56 -0.66 -6.79
C SER A 56 -13.42 -1.50 -7.34
N GLN A 57 -13.74 -2.44 -8.23
CA GLN A 57 -12.78 -3.20 -8.99
C GLN A 57 -12.95 -2.88 -10.48
N LYS A 58 -11.86 -2.58 -11.17
CA LYS A 58 -11.83 -2.32 -12.60
C LYS A 58 -10.77 -3.22 -13.22
N GLU A 59 -11.19 -4.15 -14.07
CA GLU A 59 -10.32 -5.17 -14.66
C GLU A 59 -9.56 -5.95 -13.57
N ASP A 60 -8.24 -5.84 -13.53
CA ASP A 60 -7.34 -6.47 -12.56
C ASP A 60 -6.91 -5.52 -11.41
N GLN A 61 -7.53 -4.35 -11.30
CA GLN A 61 -7.17 -3.31 -10.34
C GLN A 61 -8.26 -3.06 -9.30
N PHE A 62 -7.82 -2.78 -8.08
CA PHE A 62 -8.67 -2.32 -6.99
C PHE A 62 -8.55 -0.81 -6.83
N ILE A 63 -9.69 -0.11 -6.82
CA ILE A 63 -9.75 1.35 -6.82
C ILE A 63 -10.48 1.84 -5.57
N PHE A 64 -9.87 2.83 -4.90
CA PHE A 64 -10.41 3.51 -3.74
C PHE A 64 -10.59 4.99 -4.05
N SER A 65 -11.81 5.51 -3.88
CA SER A 65 -12.12 6.92 -4.13
C SER A 65 -12.65 7.59 -2.86
N SER A 66 -12.04 8.71 -2.50
CA SER A 66 -12.49 9.52 -1.38
C SER A 66 -13.86 10.15 -1.66
N ASN A 67 -14.62 10.36 -0.59
CA ASN A 67 -15.88 11.11 -0.63
C ASN A 67 -15.61 12.56 -0.21
N PRO A 68 -15.42 13.51 -1.14
CA PRO A 68 -15.18 14.90 -0.78
C PRO A 68 -16.42 15.46 -0.06
N SER A 69 -16.18 16.29 0.96
CA SER A 69 -17.27 16.96 1.69
C SER A 69 -17.98 18.03 0.85
N ASP A 70 -17.29 18.57 -0.15
CA ASP A 70 -17.85 19.48 -1.15
C ASP A 70 -18.24 18.69 -2.41
N THR A 71 -19.52 18.75 -2.78
CA THR A 71 -20.06 18.06 -3.96
C THR A 71 -19.52 18.57 -5.30
N GLY A 72 -18.89 19.75 -5.32
CA GLY A 72 -18.23 20.30 -6.52
C GLY A 72 -16.75 19.94 -6.65
N ALA A 73 -16.14 19.30 -5.65
CA ALA A 73 -14.74 18.92 -5.67
C ALA A 73 -14.55 17.50 -6.25
N ASN A 74 -13.41 17.29 -6.90
CA ASN A 74 -12.96 15.96 -7.28
C ASN A 74 -12.34 15.28 -6.06
N GLY A 75 -12.79 14.06 -5.75
CA GLY A 75 -12.14 13.22 -4.75
C GLY A 75 -10.78 12.73 -5.23
N THR A 76 -9.87 12.48 -4.29
CA THR A 76 -8.66 11.69 -4.53
C THR A 76 -9.05 10.24 -4.83
N THR A 77 -8.36 9.64 -5.80
CA THR A 77 -8.55 8.23 -6.19
C THR A 77 -7.21 7.52 -6.20
N TYR A 78 -7.15 6.37 -5.52
CA TYR A 78 -5.98 5.49 -5.48
C TYR A 78 -6.29 4.17 -6.15
N GLY A 79 -5.33 3.67 -6.91
CA GLY A 79 -5.33 2.30 -7.42
C GLY A 79 -4.37 1.42 -6.65
N VAL A 80 -4.62 0.12 -6.69
CA VAL A 80 -3.74 -0.92 -6.14
C VAL A 80 -3.46 -1.96 -7.22
N ASN A 81 -2.19 -2.14 -7.54
CA ASN A 81 -1.72 -3.28 -8.30
C ASN A 81 -1.63 -4.49 -7.36
N ALA A 82 -2.59 -5.40 -7.45
CA ALA A 82 -2.68 -6.56 -6.57
C ALA A 82 -1.49 -7.51 -6.71
N ASN A 83 -0.85 -7.54 -7.88
CA ASN A 83 0.27 -8.44 -8.17
C ASN A 83 1.58 -7.99 -7.52
N THR A 84 1.79 -6.67 -7.39
CA THR A 84 3.01 -6.11 -6.78
C THR A 84 2.76 -5.53 -5.38
N GLY A 85 1.49 -5.28 -5.02
CA GLY A 85 1.10 -4.57 -3.81
C GLY A 85 1.30 -3.05 -3.91
N THR A 86 1.66 -2.52 -5.08
CA THR A 86 1.91 -1.09 -5.29
C THR A 86 0.61 -0.30 -5.25
N VAL A 87 0.57 0.74 -4.41
CA VAL A 87 -0.49 1.75 -4.37
C VAL A 87 -0.04 2.94 -5.20
N TYR A 88 -0.92 3.48 -6.05
CA TYR A 88 -0.62 4.63 -6.89
C TYR A 88 -1.77 5.63 -6.92
N ASP A 89 -1.45 6.88 -7.24
CA ASP A 89 -2.45 7.90 -7.53
C ASP A 89 -3.01 7.68 -8.95
N GLU A 90 -4.33 7.49 -9.07
CA GLU A 90 -4.93 7.09 -10.36
C GLU A 90 -4.89 8.21 -11.40
N THR A 91 -4.87 9.47 -10.96
CA THR A 91 -4.83 10.63 -11.86
C THR A 91 -3.46 10.79 -12.52
N SER A 92 -2.38 10.59 -11.77
CA SER A 92 -1.00 10.78 -12.25
C SER A 92 -0.28 9.49 -12.61
N GLY A 93 -0.78 8.33 -12.15
CA GLY A 93 -0.10 7.03 -12.26
C GLY A 93 1.11 6.89 -11.33
N MET A 94 1.37 7.84 -10.43
CA MET A 94 2.59 7.88 -9.63
C MET A 94 2.50 6.94 -8.42
N PRO A 95 3.55 6.15 -8.12
CA PRO A 95 3.56 5.22 -7.00
C PRO A 95 3.62 5.95 -5.66
N LEU A 96 2.71 5.62 -4.75
CA LEU A 96 2.59 6.21 -3.43
C LEU A 96 3.26 5.35 -2.34
N THR A 97 3.02 4.04 -2.33
CA THR A 97 3.58 3.11 -1.34
C THR A 97 3.42 1.65 -1.80
N ASN A 98 3.84 0.69 -0.97
CA ASN A 98 3.60 -0.73 -1.18
C ASN A 98 2.94 -1.40 0.05
N LEU A 99 1.86 -2.15 -0.19
CA LEU A 99 1.03 -2.76 0.86
C LEU A 99 1.70 -3.95 1.55
N VAL A 100 2.66 -4.61 0.91
CA VAL A 100 3.28 -5.83 1.45
C VAL A 100 4.70 -5.56 1.97
N MET A 101 5.46 -4.70 1.30
CA MET A 101 6.84 -4.40 1.66
C MET A 101 6.90 -3.50 2.91
N LYS A 102 7.32 -4.05 4.05
CA LYS A 102 7.40 -3.31 5.34
C LYS A 102 8.34 -2.10 5.31
N ALA A 103 9.39 -2.14 4.48
CA ALA A 103 10.34 -1.03 4.34
C ALA A 103 9.84 0.08 3.39
N ALA A 104 8.70 -0.10 2.73
CA ALA A 104 8.08 0.95 1.92
C ALA A 104 7.36 1.96 2.82
N SER A 105 8.12 2.77 3.56
CA SER A 105 7.60 4.04 4.08
C SER A 105 7.49 4.99 2.89
N GLY A 106 6.36 4.90 2.18
CA GLY A 106 6.16 5.50 0.87
C GLY A 106 6.01 7.02 0.85
N PHE A 107 5.79 7.54 -0.35
CA PHE A 107 5.70 8.95 -0.73
C PHE A 107 4.46 9.68 -0.23
N THR A 108 3.58 9.02 0.52
CA THR A 108 2.25 9.54 0.92
C THR A 108 2.31 10.84 1.72
N ASP A 109 3.40 11.07 2.44
CA ASP A 109 3.59 12.27 3.28
C ASP A 109 4.36 13.39 2.57
N ILE A 110 4.79 13.18 1.31
CA ILE A 110 5.63 14.13 0.56
C ILE A 110 4.76 15.03 -0.30
N GLN A 111 4.52 16.25 0.18
CA GLN A 111 3.72 17.25 -0.53
C GLN A 111 4.53 18.09 -1.53
N ASP A 112 5.86 18.07 -1.42
CA ASP A 112 6.77 18.82 -2.30
C ASP A 112 7.19 17.93 -3.49
N GLY A 113 6.77 18.31 -4.69
CA GLY A 113 7.04 17.56 -5.91
C GLY A 113 8.53 17.36 -6.21
N ASN A 114 9.40 18.30 -5.83
CA ASN A 114 10.84 18.14 -6.03
C ASN A 114 11.42 17.10 -5.06
N LYS A 115 10.96 17.08 -3.81
CA LYS A 115 11.37 16.05 -2.84
C LYS A 115 10.85 14.68 -3.24
N TYR A 116 9.61 14.64 -3.76
CA TYR A 116 9.01 13.42 -4.29
C TYR A 116 9.86 12.85 -5.42
N LEU A 117 10.21 13.66 -6.41
CA LEU A 117 11.04 13.24 -7.54
C LEU A 117 12.45 12.82 -7.09
N ALA A 118 13.07 13.56 -6.17
CA ALA A 118 14.39 13.20 -5.65
C ALA A 118 14.39 11.81 -5.00
N GLN A 119 13.38 11.50 -4.20
CA GLN A 119 13.25 10.18 -3.56
C GLN A 119 12.93 9.08 -4.58
N LEU A 120 12.16 9.37 -5.64
CA LEU A 120 11.98 8.42 -6.74
C LEU A 120 13.30 8.08 -7.41
N VAL A 121 14.11 9.09 -7.73
CA VAL A 121 15.42 8.90 -8.36
C VAL A 121 16.33 8.07 -7.44
N GLU A 122 16.35 8.37 -6.15
CA GLU A 122 17.13 7.62 -5.16
C GLU A 122 16.74 6.13 -5.12
N LEU A 123 15.45 5.82 -5.02
CA LEU A 123 14.99 4.42 -5.00
C LEU A 123 15.23 3.70 -6.33
N SER A 124 15.11 4.43 -7.44
CA SER A 124 15.30 3.88 -8.78
C SER A 124 16.76 3.59 -9.10
N GLN A 125 17.71 4.23 -8.41
CA GLN A 125 19.14 4.05 -8.66
C GLN A 125 19.58 2.59 -8.49
N ALA A 126 19.02 1.89 -7.50
CA ALA A 126 19.32 0.47 -7.30
C ALA A 126 18.90 -0.39 -8.51
N ILE A 127 17.80 -0.03 -9.19
CA ILE A 127 17.35 -0.73 -10.40
C ILE A 127 18.36 -0.50 -11.53
N LEU A 128 18.86 0.73 -11.66
CA LEU A 128 19.85 1.05 -12.69
C LEU A 128 21.15 0.28 -12.46
N ASP A 129 21.68 0.36 -11.24
CA ASP A 129 22.94 -0.28 -10.84
C ASP A 129 22.88 -1.80 -10.98
N ASP A 130 21.81 -2.44 -10.49
CA ASP A 130 21.62 -3.90 -10.52
C ASP A 130 21.54 -4.45 -11.96
N ASN A 131 21.25 -3.61 -12.96
CA ASN A 131 20.95 -4.02 -14.34
C ASN A 131 21.89 -3.46 -15.41
N GLY A 132 22.95 -2.75 -14.99
CA GLY A 132 23.90 -2.10 -15.89
C GLY A 132 23.26 -1.01 -16.75
N LEU A 133 22.27 -0.32 -16.22
CA LEU A 133 21.59 0.79 -16.88
C LEU A 133 22.17 2.11 -16.35
N VAL A 134 22.17 3.13 -17.20
CA VAL A 134 22.59 4.48 -16.82
C VAL A 134 21.49 5.46 -17.20
N ALA A 135 21.11 6.36 -16.30
CA ALA A 135 20.16 7.42 -16.60
C ALA A 135 20.61 8.26 -17.79
N ALA A 136 19.73 8.49 -18.78
CA ALA A 136 20.08 9.27 -19.97
C ALA A 136 20.21 10.79 -19.68
N SER A 137 19.64 11.26 -18.56
CA SER A 137 19.73 12.65 -18.10
C SER A 137 19.41 12.76 -16.61
N GLU A 138 19.55 13.96 -16.03
CA GLU A 138 19.15 14.24 -14.64
C GLU A 138 17.64 14.03 -14.41
N ASN A 139 16.81 14.27 -15.43
CA ASN A 139 15.35 14.12 -15.39
C ASN A 139 14.90 12.91 -16.21
N TRP A 140 15.58 11.78 -16.05
CA TRP A 140 15.33 10.59 -16.85
C TRP A 140 13.97 9.92 -16.59
N ILE A 141 13.41 10.09 -15.39
CA ILE A 141 12.04 9.64 -15.06
C ILE A 141 11.05 10.62 -15.68
N GLN A 142 10.24 10.15 -16.63
CA GLN A 142 9.33 10.98 -17.42
C GLN A 142 7.91 11.00 -16.88
N GLY A 143 7.52 10.01 -16.08
CA GLY A 143 6.24 10.00 -15.38
C GLY A 143 5.79 8.62 -14.91
N GLY A 144 4.55 8.56 -14.46
CA GLY A 144 3.84 7.33 -14.11
C GLY A 144 3.30 6.62 -15.35
N TYR A 145 3.25 5.30 -15.29
CA TYR A 145 2.77 4.41 -16.33
C TYR A 145 1.80 3.40 -15.72
N LYS A 146 0.52 3.52 -16.06
CA LYS A 146 -0.53 2.60 -15.59
C LYS A 146 -0.39 2.30 -14.07
N ASP A 147 -0.28 1.03 -13.70
CA ASP A 147 -0.57 0.48 -12.36
C ASP A 147 0.53 0.73 -11.33
N GLY A 148 0.99 1.99 -11.24
CA GLY A 148 2.08 2.43 -10.37
C GLY A 148 3.48 2.20 -10.94
N PHE A 149 3.61 1.79 -12.20
CA PHE A 149 4.93 1.76 -12.83
C PHE A 149 5.41 3.19 -13.13
N LEU A 150 6.72 3.35 -13.24
CA LEU A 150 7.36 4.53 -13.76
C LEU A 150 7.92 4.22 -15.14
N TYR A 151 8.14 5.24 -15.96
CA TYR A 151 8.91 5.11 -17.18
C TYR A 151 9.95 6.21 -17.34
N GLY A 152 11.01 5.89 -18.06
CA GLY A 152 12.11 6.81 -18.27
C GLY A 152 13.14 6.33 -19.27
N ASP A 153 14.02 7.24 -19.67
CA ASP A 153 15.05 6.99 -20.68
C ASP A 153 16.39 6.66 -20.03
N VAL A 154 16.98 5.55 -20.45
CA VAL A 154 18.26 5.05 -19.96
C VAL A 154 19.17 4.67 -21.12
N THR A 155 20.43 4.42 -20.81
CA THR A 155 21.42 3.86 -21.72
C THR A 155 21.89 2.52 -21.19
N LYS A 156 21.99 1.52 -22.06
CA LYS A 156 22.61 0.23 -21.78
C LYS A 156 23.58 -0.09 -22.90
N ASP A 157 24.84 -0.40 -22.58
CA ASP A 157 25.87 -0.70 -23.58
C ASP A 157 25.94 0.34 -24.71
N GLU A 158 25.90 1.63 -24.33
CA GLU A 158 25.88 2.81 -25.22
C GLU A 158 24.62 2.95 -26.12
N GLN A 159 23.60 2.12 -25.92
CA GLN A 159 22.32 2.20 -26.63
C GLN A 159 21.26 2.87 -25.77
N ALA A 160 20.66 3.94 -26.30
CA ALA A 160 19.53 4.61 -25.66
C ALA A 160 18.27 3.74 -25.76
N MET A 161 17.53 3.62 -24.67
CA MET A 161 16.29 2.87 -24.58
C MET A 161 15.36 3.50 -23.56
N SER A 162 14.05 3.33 -23.76
CA SER A 162 13.05 3.67 -22.74
C SER A 162 12.69 2.41 -21.97
N ILE A 163 12.55 2.53 -20.65
CA ILE A 163 12.15 1.43 -19.76
C ILE A 163 10.88 1.78 -19.01
N LYS A 164 10.12 0.76 -18.62
CA LYS A 164 9.12 0.83 -17.55
C LYS A 164 9.59 -0.01 -16.37
N PHE A 165 9.32 0.43 -15.14
CA PHE A 165 9.80 -0.25 -13.94
C PHE A 165 8.92 0.03 -12.72
N ASP A 166 8.86 -0.90 -11.78
CA ASP A 166 8.22 -0.72 -10.47
C ASP A 166 9.32 -0.43 -9.44
N VAL A 167 9.22 0.74 -8.82
CA VAL A 167 10.24 1.25 -7.89
C VAL A 167 10.38 0.43 -6.61
N PHE A 168 9.35 -0.32 -6.24
CA PHE A 168 9.34 -1.14 -5.03
C PHE A 168 9.82 -2.56 -5.30
N THR A 169 9.34 -3.21 -6.37
CA THR A 169 9.71 -4.61 -6.69
C THR A 169 11.01 -4.73 -7.45
N LYS A 170 11.52 -3.62 -8.03
CA LYS A 170 12.66 -3.56 -8.95
C LYS A 170 12.43 -4.28 -10.29
N GLU A 171 11.22 -4.74 -10.55
CA GLU A 171 10.86 -5.30 -11.85
C GLU A 171 10.96 -4.19 -12.91
N TRP A 172 11.52 -4.51 -14.08
CA TRP A 172 11.62 -3.58 -15.19
C TRP A 172 11.58 -4.31 -16.54
N SER A 173 11.26 -3.56 -17.58
CA SER A 173 11.31 -4.03 -18.97
C SER A 173 11.53 -2.87 -19.93
N GLU A 174 12.14 -3.15 -21.07
CA GLU A 174 12.22 -2.21 -22.19
C GLU A 174 10.83 -1.90 -22.76
N ILE A 175 10.55 -0.63 -23.04
CA ILE A 175 9.40 -0.18 -23.82
C ILE A 175 9.80 -0.23 -25.29
N LYS A 176 9.35 -1.26 -26.00
CA LYS A 176 9.54 -1.34 -27.45
C LYS A 176 8.50 -0.46 -28.12
N GLY A 177 8.95 0.48 -28.97
CA GLY A 177 8.05 1.37 -29.71
C GLY A 177 7.10 0.58 -30.60
N GLY A 178 5.82 0.49 -30.19
CA GLY A 178 4.75 -0.11 -30.97
C GLY A 178 3.85 -1.06 -30.19
N GLU A 179 2.94 -0.50 -29.37
CA GLU A 179 1.57 -0.99 -29.16
C GLU A 179 0.61 0.20 -29.09
#